data_AF-X1LQJ9-F1
#
_entry.id   AF-X1LQJ9-F1
#
_cell.length_a   1.000
_cell.length_b   1.000
_cell.length_c   1.000
_cell.angle_alpha   90.00
_cell.angle_beta   90.00
_cell.angle_gamma   90.00
#
_symmetry.space_group_name_H-M   'P 1'
#
loop_
_entity.id
_entity.type
_entity.pdbx_description
1 polymer ?
#
loop_
_entity_poly.entity_id
_entity_poly.type
_entity_poly.pdbx_seq_one_letter_code
_entity_poly.pdbx_strand_id
1 'polypeptide(L)'
;MEKPSPQMRHQLAQFRQAQQQAQVLMTQRQQLELLLRETERALEELGKLQEGATVYKSVGTILVKSEREELKKSLGEQKETLDLRIKTLER
;
A
#
# COMPACT_ATOMS: atom_id res chain seq x y z
N MET A 1 32.09 -35.31 -5.55
CA MET A 1 31.32 -34.05 -5.45
C MET A 1 32.21 -33.02 -4.78
N GLU A 2 32.72 -32.05 -5.53
CA GLU A 2 33.55 -30.98 -4.96
C GLU A 2 32.72 -30.14 -3.99
N LYS A 3 33.21 -30.00 -2.75
CA LYS A 3 32.58 -29.12 -1.76
C LYS A 3 32.77 -27.67 -2.24
N PRO A 4 31.70 -26.87 -2.38
CA PRO A 4 31.82 -25.49 -2.81
C PRO A 4 32.74 -24.72 -1.86
N SER A 5 33.59 -23.83 -2.39
CA SER A 5 34.58 -23.10 -1.59
C SER A 5 33.91 -22.29 -0.46
N PRO A 6 34.62 -21.97 0.64
CA PRO A 6 34.10 -21.10 1.69
C PRO A 6 33.54 -19.77 1.17
N GLN A 7 34.19 -19.20 0.15
CA GLN A 7 33.75 -17.97 -0.52
C GLN A 7 32.42 -18.16 -1.25
N MET A 8 32.26 -19.26 -2.00
CA MET A 8 31.00 -19.58 -2.69
C MET A 8 29.85 -19.79 -1.71
N ARG A 9 30.11 -20.45 -0.56
CA ARG A 9 29.08 -20.62 0.48
C ARG A 9 28.64 -19.28 1.08
N HIS A 10 29.58 -18.36 1.28
CA HIS A 10 29.27 -17.02 1.79
C HIS A 10 28.46 -16.21 0.77
N GLN A 11 28.86 -16.21 -0.50
CA GLN A 11 28.11 -15.54 -1.58
C GLN A 11 26.69 -16.10 -1.74
N LEU A 12 26.52 -17.42 -1.66
CA LEU A 12 25.20 -18.05 -1.69
C LEU A 12 24.32 -17.63 -0.51
N ALA A 13 24.90 -17.49 0.69
CA ALA A 13 24.16 -17.03 1.86
C ALA A 13 23.69 -15.57 1.69
N GLN A 14 24.56 -14.67 1.20
CA GLN A 14 24.21 -13.29 0.89
C GLN A 14 23.11 -13.20 -0.18
N PHE A 15 23.21 -14.01 -1.23
CA PHE A 15 22.20 -14.05 -2.28
C PHE A 15 20.84 -14.49 -1.75
N ARG A 16 20.78 -15.55 -0.94
CA ARG A 16 19.54 -16.01 -0.32
C ARG A 16 18.93 -14.96 0.60
N GLN A 17 19.76 -14.24 1.35
CA GLN A 17 19.31 -13.13 2.19
C GLN A 17 18.69 -12.01 1.35
N ALA A 18 19.33 -11.63 0.24
CA ALA A 18 18.79 -10.63 -0.69
C ALA A 18 17.45 -11.08 -1.30
N GLN A 19 17.32 -12.37 -1.67
CA GLN A 19 16.05 -12.92 -2.17
C GLN A 19 14.93 -12.83 -1.13
N GLN A 20 15.21 -13.14 0.14
CA GLN A 20 14.23 -13.02 1.22
C GLN A 20 13.78 -11.57 1.43
N GLN A 21 14.72 -10.62 1.40
CA GLN A 21 14.42 -9.19 1.52
C GLN A 21 13.54 -8.72 0.35
N ALA A 22 13.87 -9.11 -0.89
CA ALA A 22 13.07 -8.80 -2.06
C ALA A 22 11.64 -9.37 -1.94
N GLN A 23 11.48 -10.59 -1.43
CA GLN A 23 10.16 -11.19 -1.22
C GLN A 23 9.31 -10.39 -0.23
N VAL A 24 9.90 -9.91 0.86
CA VAL A 24 9.21 -9.05 1.85
C VAL A 24 8.76 -7.74 1.22
N LEU A 25 9.64 -7.07 0.47
CA LEU A 25 9.33 -5.81 -0.20
C LEU A 25 8.22 -5.97 -1.25
N MET A 26 8.23 -7.06 -2.02
CA MET A 26 7.17 -7.36 -2.98
C MET A 26 5.81 -7.53 -2.30
N THR A 27 5.75 -8.29 -1.20
CA THR A 27 4.51 -8.47 -0.44
C THR A 27 4.03 -7.15 0.16
N GLN A 28 4.93 -6.32 0.69
CA GLN A 28 4.58 -5.00 1.22
C GLN A 28 4.03 -4.08 0.11
N ARG A 29 4.65 -4.08 -1.08
CA ARG A 29 4.18 -3.28 -2.22
C ARG A 29 2.79 -3.71 -2.66
N GLN A 30 2.56 -5.01 -2.80
CA GLN A 30 1.25 -5.55 -3.19
C GLN A 30 0.13 -5.14 -2.21
N GLN A 31 0.41 -5.11 -0.91
CA GLN A 31 -0.56 -4.64 0.10
C GLN A 31 -0.89 -3.16 -0.07
N LEU A 32 0.10 -2.31 -0.34
CA LEU A 32 -0.12 -0.88 -0.58
C LEU A 32 -0.87 -0.62 -1.89
N GLU A 33 -0.56 -1.36 -2.96
CA GLU A 33 -1.28 -1.27 -4.24
C GLU A 33 -2.77 -1.64 -4.09
N LEU A 34 -3.08 -2.64 -3.26
CA LEU A 34 -4.48 -2.99 -2.95
C LEU A 34 -5.19 -1.83 -2.25
N LEU A 35 -4.58 -1.27 -1.21
CA LEU A 35 -5.14 -0.12 -0.47
C LEU A 35 -5.30 1.12 -1.35
N LEU A 36 -4.36 1.35 -2.27
CA LEU A 36 -4.44 2.45 -3.24
C LEU A 36 -5.67 2.28 -4.13
N ARG A 37 -5.86 1.09 -4.72
CA ARG A 37 -7.04 0.80 -5.56
C ARG A 37 -8.36 0.89 -4.80
N GLU A 38 -8.40 0.52 -3.53
CA GLU A 38 -9.59 0.72 -2.68
C GLU A 38 -9.86 2.20 -2.43
N THR A 39 -8.82 2.97 -2.12
CA THR A 39 -8.92 4.43 -1.92
C THR A 39 -9.39 5.15 -3.18
N GLU A 40 -8.85 4.77 -4.35
CA GLU A 40 -9.25 5.32 -5.65
C GLU A 40 -10.72 5.02 -5.97
N ARG A 41 -11.16 3.77 -5.75
CA ARG A 41 -12.58 3.40 -5.91
C ARG A 41 -13.48 4.18 -4.96
N ALA A 42 -13.09 4.35 -3.71
CA ALA A 42 -13.86 5.14 -2.74
C ALA A 42 -13.98 6.61 -3.18
N LEU A 43 -12.90 7.20 -3.69
CA LEU A 43 -12.91 8.56 -4.26
C LEU A 43 -13.81 8.67 -5.49
N GLU A 44 -13.78 7.67 -6.37
CA GLU A 44 -14.62 7.61 -7.57
C GLU A 44 -16.11 7.58 -7.19
N GLU A 45 -16.51 6.67 -6.30
CA GLU A 45 -17.90 6.56 -5.85
C GLU A 45 -18.36 7.80 -5.08
N LEU A 46 -17.50 8.37 -4.23
CA LEU A 46 -17.79 9.61 -3.50
C LEU A 46 -17.99 10.80 -4.47
N GLY A 47 -17.25 10.82 -5.58
CA GLY A 47 -17.36 11.82 -6.64
C GLY A 47 -18.69 11.77 -7.40
N LYS A 48 -19.34 10.60 -7.47
CA LYS A 48 -20.65 10.39 -8.11
C LYS A 48 -21.82 10.85 -7.25
N LEU A 49 -21.62 11.04 -5.94
CA LEU A 49 -22.66 11.48 -5.02
C LEU A 49 -22.96 12.98 -5.19
N GLN A 50 -24.24 13.33 -5.04
CA GLN A 50 -24.68 14.73 -5.03
C GLN A 50 -24.08 15.50 -3.84
N GLU A 51 -23.97 16.81 -3.99
CA GLU A 51 -23.59 17.71 -2.91
C GLU A 51 -24.63 17.62 -1.77
N GLY A 52 -24.17 17.52 -0.52
CA GLY A 52 -25.05 17.29 0.64
C GLY A 52 -25.47 15.83 0.88
N ALA A 53 -25.01 14.87 0.08
CA ALA A 53 -25.21 13.45 0.36
C ALA A 53 -24.66 13.07 1.74
N THR A 54 -25.44 12.29 2.50
CA THR A 54 -24.98 11.79 3.80
C THR A 54 -23.97 10.67 3.58
N VAL A 55 -22.75 10.89 4.04
CA VAL A 55 -21.66 9.91 3.95
C VAL A 55 -21.13 9.56 5.33
N TYR A 56 -20.54 8.37 5.43
CA TYR A 56 -19.97 7.86 6.67
C TYR A 56 -18.55 7.38 6.42
N LYS A 57 -17.65 7.66 7.35
CA LYS A 57 -16.29 7.13 7.39
C LYS A 57 -16.22 6.00 8.40
N SER A 58 -15.54 4.91 8.03
CA SER A 58 -15.22 3.85 8.98
C SER A 58 -14.05 4.25 9.89
N VAL A 59 -14.21 4.07 11.20
CA VAL A 59 -13.18 4.28 12.21
C VAL A 59 -13.20 3.06 13.15
N GLY A 60 -12.30 2.12 12.92
CA GLY A 60 -12.30 0.84 13.64
C GLY A 60 -13.58 0.05 13.36
N THR A 61 -14.39 -0.17 14.39
CA THR A 61 -15.67 -0.90 14.31
C THR A 61 -16.89 0.00 14.19
N ILE A 62 -16.72 1.32 14.16
CA ILE A 62 -17.83 2.28 14.10
C ILE A 62 -17.85 3.06 12.78
N LEU A 63 -19.02 3.57 12.43
CA LEU A 63 -19.22 4.49 11.31
C LEU A 63 -19.51 5.89 11.87
N VAL A 64 -18.75 6.88 11.41
CA VAL A 64 -18.89 8.27 11.83
C VAL A 64 -19.40 9.08 10.65
N LYS A 65 -20.49 9.84 10.85
CA LYS A 65 -21.02 10.75 9.83
C LYS A 65 -19.94 11.78 9.48
N SER A 66 -19.73 12.02 8.20
CA SER A 66 -18.71 12.96 7.69
C SER A 66 -19.33 13.84 6.61
N GLU A 67 -18.72 14.99 6.34
CA GLU A 67 -19.05 15.75 5.15
C GLU A 67 -18.39 15.14 3.91
N ARG A 68 -19.06 15.22 2.76
CA ARG A 68 -18.58 14.67 1.49
C ARG A 68 -17.22 15.23 1.10
N GLU A 69 -17.07 16.56 1.17
CA GLU A 69 -15.82 17.24 0.80
C GLU A 69 -14.68 16.93 1.76
N GLU A 70 -14.97 16.87 3.06
CA GLU A 70 -13.97 16.49 4.07
C GLU A 70 -13.47 15.06 3.83
N LEU A 71 -14.39 14.12 3.59
CA LEU A 71 -14.03 12.73 3.31
C LEU A 71 -13.24 12.61 2.00
N LYS A 72 -13.61 13.38 0.98
CA LYS A 72 -12.91 13.43 -0.32
C LYS A 72 -11.48 13.94 -0.14
N LYS A 73 -11.29 15.00 0.64
CA LYS A 73 -9.96 15.53 0.97
C LYS A 73 -9.13 14.49 1.74
N SER A 74 -9.69 13.88 2.78
CA SER A 74 -9.00 12.87 3.58
C SER A 74 -8.56 11.66 2.75
N LEU A 75 -9.42 11.17 1.85
CA LEU A 75 -9.07 10.06 0.94
C LEU A 75 -8.03 10.48 -0.11
N GLY A 76 -8.06 11.75 -0.57
CA GLY A 76 -7.04 12.30 -1.47
C GLY A 76 -5.64 12.34 -0.83
N GLU A 77 -5.53 12.84 0.39
CA GLU A 77 -4.27 12.85 1.15
C GLU A 77 -3.75 11.42 1.42
N GLN A 78 -4.66 10.49 1.71
CA GLN A 78 -4.33 9.08 1.86
C GLN A 78 -3.81 8.47 0.56
N LYS A 79 -4.43 8.79 -0.59
CA LYS A 79 -3.97 8.36 -1.91
C LYS A 79 -2.55 8.84 -2.20
N GLU A 80 -2.27 10.12 -1.99
CA GLU A 80 -0.94 10.71 -2.20
C GLU A 80 0.12 10.04 -1.32
N THR A 81 -0.23 9.74 -0.06
CA THR A 81 0.65 9.03 0.87
C THR A 81 0.95 7.61 0.39
N LEU A 82 -0.06 6.88 -0.10
CA LEU A 82 0.11 5.53 -0.64
C LEU A 82 0.97 5.54 -1.91
N ASP A 83 0.69 6.47 -2.84
CA ASP A 83 1.46 6.66 -4.07
C ASP A 83 2.95 6.91 -3.78
N LEU A 84 3.26 7.78 -2.81
CA LEU A 84 4.65 8.08 -2.42
C LEU A 84 5.36 6.84 -1.84
N ARG A 85 4.67 6.07 -1.00
CA ARG A 85 5.24 4.86 -0.39
C ARG A 85 5.51 3.78 -1.43
N ILE A 86 4.58 3.54 -2.36
CA ILE A 86 4.77 2.59 -3.46
C ILE A 86 6.00 2.99 -4.29
N LYS A 87 6.10 4.27 -4.71
CA LYS A 87 7.26 4.78 -5.46
C LYS A 87 8.58 4.62 -4.73
N THR A 88 8.56 4.63 -3.40
CA THR A 88 9.76 4.42 -2.57
C THR A 88 10.17 2.94 -2.53
N LEU A 89 9.21 2.01 -2.59
CA LEU A 89 9.47 0.57 -2.66
C LEU A 89 9.86 0.06 -4.06
N GLU A 90 9.59 0.84 -5.11
CA GLU A 90 10.00 0.54 -6.48
C GLU A 90 11.46 0.93 -6.79
N ARG A 91 12.05 1.79 -5.96
CA ARG A 91 13.46 2.21 -6.07
C ARG A 91 14.38 1.22 -5.38
#